data_AF-A0A7C4MRJ2-F1
#
_entry.id   AF-A0A7C4MRJ2-F1
#
_cell.length_a   1.000
_cell.length_b   1.000
_cell.length_c   1.000
_cell.angle_alpha   90.00
_cell.angle_beta   90.00
_cell.angle_gamma   90.00
#
_symmetry.space_group_name_H-M   'P 1'
#
loop_
_entity.id
_entity.type
_entity.pdbx_description
1 polymer ?
#
loop_
_entity_poly.entity_id
_entity_poly.type
_entity_poly.pdbx_seq_one_letter_code
_entity_poly.pdbx_strand_id
1 'polypeptide(L)'
;MNRVYTIFSELLKLCPRYHFDKAVEQYQGDRYVKRFTTWQQFIAILYSQITQEDSLRDIVTGFSAHVTRWYHLGLTGIHKSTLSDANANRAYQIFEELFYHL
;
A
#
# COMPACT_ATOMS: atom_id res chain seq x y z
N MET A 1 -16.28 -19.63 -1.39
CA MET A 1 -15.38 -18.50 -1.05
C MET A 1 -16.15 -17.22 -1.30
N ASN A 2 -16.61 -16.53 -0.25
CA ASN A 2 -17.31 -15.25 -0.42
C ASN A 2 -16.29 -14.18 -0.80
N ARG A 3 -16.42 -13.59 -1.99
CA ARG A 3 -15.65 -12.38 -2.33
C ARG A 3 -16.18 -11.24 -1.47
N VAL A 4 -15.39 -10.85 -0.47
CA VAL A 4 -15.65 -9.62 0.29
C VAL A 4 -15.16 -8.46 -0.57
N TYR A 5 -16.09 -7.81 -1.28
CA TYR A 5 -15.81 -6.56 -1.99
C TYR A 5 -15.93 -5.41 -0.99
N THR A 6 -14.80 -4.95 -0.47
CA THR A 6 -14.78 -3.75 0.38
C THR A 6 -14.83 -2.50 -0.52
N ILE A 7 -15.38 -1.39 -0.02
CA ILE A 7 -15.27 -0.07 -0.69
C ILE A 7 -13.80 0.21 -1.04
N PHE A 8 -12.89 -0.17 -0.15
CA PHE A 8 -11.46 -0.07 -0.37
C PHE A 8 -10.97 -0.86 -1.60
N SER A 9 -11.49 -2.08 -1.81
CA SER A 9 -11.16 -2.86 -3.01
C SER A 9 -11.68 -2.23 -4.30
N GLU A 10 -12.79 -1.50 -4.26
CA GLU A 10 -13.28 -0.73 -5.42
C GLU A 10 -12.43 0.52 -5.67
N LEU A 11 -12.02 1.23 -4.61
CA LEU A 11 -11.09 2.36 -4.73
C LEU A 11 -9.76 1.97 -5.37
N LEU A 12 -9.21 0.81 -5.00
CA LEU A 12 -7.97 0.30 -5.61
C LEU A 12 -8.10 0.01 -7.12
N LYS A 13 -9.32 -0.25 -7.63
CA LYS A 13 -9.53 -0.44 -9.08
C LYS A 13 -9.43 0.86 -9.86
N LEU A 14 -9.61 2.00 -9.21
CA LEU A 14 -9.43 3.32 -9.82
C LEU A 14 -7.95 3.61 -10.07
N CYS A 15 -7.05 2.97 -9.31
CA CYS A 15 -5.62 3.17 -9.46
C CYS A 15 -5.10 2.48 -10.74
N PRO A 16 -4.46 3.21 -11.67
CA PRO A 16 -3.94 2.65 -12.91
C PRO A 16 -2.73 1.75 -12.64
N ARG A 17 -3.00 0.46 -12.37
CA ARG A 17 -1.99 -0.50 -11.91
C ARG A 17 -0.78 -0.62 -12.82
N TYR A 18 -1.00 -0.58 -14.14
CA TYR A 18 0.07 -0.62 -15.13
C TYR A 18 1.05 0.55 -14.98
N HIS A 19 0.53 1.77 -14.84
CA HIS A 19 1.36 2.96 -14.66
C HIS A 19 2.08 2.94 -13.31
N PHE A 20 1.42 2.46 -12.26
CA PHE A 20 2.06 2.28 -10.95
C PHE A 20 3.25 1.32 -11.03
N ASP A 21 3.07 0.14 -11.62
CA ASP A 21 4.14 -0.85 -11.72
C ASP A 21 5.31 -0.32 -12.59
N LYS A 22 5.01 0.45 -13.64
CA LYS A 22 6.03 1.16 -14.43
C LYS A 22 6.83 2.16 -13.62
N ALA A 23 6.16 2.97 -12.79
CA ALA A 23 6.83 3.90 -11.89
C ALA A 23 7.71 3.16 -10.87
N VAL A 24 7.22 2.06 -10.29
CA VAL A 24 8.00 1.23 -9.35
C VAL A 24 9.26 0.67 -10.02
N GLU A 25 9.17 0.20 -11.27
CA GLU A 25 10.32 -0.26 -12.05
C GLU A 25 11.32 0.89 -12.30
N GLN A 26 10.83 2.04 -12.78
CA GLN A 26 11.64 3.21 -13.11
C GLN A 26 12.44 3.73 -11.92
N TYR A 27 11.79 3.83 -10.76
CA TYR A 27 12.42 4.33 -9.54
C TYR A 27 13.01 3.23 -8.65
N GLN A 28 13.05 1.98 -9.14
CA GLN A 28 13.57 0.83 -8.41
C GLN A 28 12.95 0.64 -7.01
N GLY A 29 11.66 0.95 -6.83
CA GLY A 29 10.98 0.97 -5.52
C GLY A 29 10.99 -0.38 -4.80
N ASP A 30 11.08 -1.47 -5.55
CA ASP A 30 11.15 -2.84 -5.04
C ASP A 30 12.56 -3.45 -5.05
N ARG A 31 13.60 -2.63 -5.24
CA ARG A 31 14.99 -3.11 -5.16
C ARG A 31 15.28 -3.68 -3.77
N TYR A 32 15.77 -4.92 -3.74
CA TYR A 32 16.03 -5.72 -2.52
C TYR A 32 14.81 -6.04 -1.65
N VAL A 33 13.60 -5.75 -2.12
CA VAL A 33 12.37 -6.08 -1.39
C VAL A 33 12.12 -7.59 -1.43
N LYS A 34 11.83 -8.17 -0.26
CA LYS A 34 11.53 -9.61 -0.13
C LYS A 34 10.05 -9.93 0.09
N ARG A 35 9.32 -9.04 0.78
CA ARG A 35 7.97 -9.35 1.29
C ARG A 35 6.99 -8.19 1.27
N PHE A 36 7.46 -6.98 1.57
CA PHE A 36 6.63 -5.78 1.62
C PHE A 36 6.92 -4.90 0.41
N THR A 37 6.17 -5.05 -0.69
CA THR A 37 6.33 -4.32 -1.95
C THR A 37 5.85 -2.87 -1.86
N THR A 38 6.20 -2.09 -2.88
CA THR A 38 5.76 -0.69 -3.02
C THR A 38 4.25 -0.61 -3.21
N TRP A 39 3.63 -1.62 -3.83
CA TRP A 39 2.17 -1.74 -3.88
C TRP A 39 1.54 -1.94 -2.49
N GLN A 40 2.14 -2.78 -1.64
CA GLN A 40 1.63 -2.97 -0.28
C GLN A 40 1.79 -1.73 0.59
N GLN A 41 2.87 -0.97 0.38
CA GLN A 41 3.04 0.35 0.98
C GLN A 41 1.99 1.35 0.49
N PHE A 42 1.73 1.40 -0.82
CA PHE A 42 0.67 2.24 -1.39
C PHE A 42 -0.67 1.96 -0.72
N ILE A 43 -1.05 0.68 -0.60
CA ILE A 43 -2.27 0.28 0.09
C ILE A 43 -2.28 0.79 1.54
N ALA A 44 -1.16 0.68 2.26
CA ALA A 44 -1.07 1.13 3.65
C ALA A 44 -1.22 2.65 3.80
N ILE A 45 -0.62 3.43 2.89
CA ILE A 45 -0.74 4.89 2.85
C ILE A 45 -2.17 5.29 2.46
N LEU A 46 -2.74 4.69 1.42
CA LEU A 46 -4.11 4.97 0.99
C LEU A 46 -5.12 4.68 2.11
N TYR A 47 -4.93 3.57 2.82
CA TYR A 47 -5.73 3.26 4.01
C TYR A 47 -5.64 4.38 5.04
N SER A 48 -4.42 4.82 5.40
CA SER A 48 -4.25 5.87 6.41
C SER A 48 -4.91 7.18 6.02
N GLN A 49 -4.90 7.55 4.73
CA GLN A 49 -5.58 8.74 4.24
C GLN A 49 -7.11 8.62 4.37
N ILE A 50 -7.68 7.46 4.04
CA ILE A 50 -9.13 7.24 4.10
C ILE A 50 -9.63 7.17 5.54
N THR A 51 -8.85 6.54 6.44
CA THR A 51 -9.22 6.39 7.85
C THR A 51 -8.75 7.54 8.74
N GLN A 52 -8.05 8.54 8.16
CA GLN A 52 -7.49 9.69 8.87
C GLN A 52 -6.57 9.27 10.04
N GLU A 53 -5.74 8.26 9.79
CA GLU A 53 -4.77 7.75 10.76
C GLU A 53 -3.45 8.48 10.60
N ASP A 54 -3.05 9.24 11.62
CA ASP A 54 -1.86 10.09 11.59
C ASP A 54 -0.58 9.40 12.09
N SER A 55 -0.68 8.19 12.65
CA SER A 55 0.48 7.48 13.20
C SER A 55 0.71 6.11 12.55
N LEU A 56 1.98 5.75 12.35
CA LEU A 56 2.36 4.41 11.89
C LEU A 56 1.85 3.29 12.81
N ARG A 57 1.67 3.59 14.11
CA ARG A 57 1.13 2.64 15.07
C ARG A 57 -0.35 2.38 14.78
N ASP A 58 -1.12 3.42 14.53
CA ASP A 58 -2.56 3.29 14.34
C ASP A 58 -2.86 2.62 13.00
N ILE A 59 -2.10 2.96 11.95
CA ILE A 59 -2.13 2.26 10.66
C ILE A 59 -1.94 0.75 10.86
N VAL A 60 -0.85 0.33 11.50
CA VAL A 60 -0.56 -1.10 11.73
C VAL A 60 -1.59 -1.77 12.62
N THR A 61 -2.11 -1.05 13.63
CA THR A 61 -3.15 -1.56 14.53
C THR A 61 -4.47 -1.80 13.79
N GLY A 62 -4.89 -0.85 12.93
CA GLY A 62 -6.08 -0.98 12.09
C GLY A 62 -5.98 -2.13 11.09
N PHE A 63 -4.82 -2.33 10.46
CA PHE A 63 -4.57 -3.51 9.62
C PHE A 63 -4.63 -4.81 10.40
N SER A 64 -4.04 -4.85 11.60
CA SER A 64 -4.02 -6.06 12.45
C SER A 64 -5.42 -6.45 12.93
N ALA A 65 -6.26 -5.47 13.29
CA ALA A 65 -7.64 -5.68 13.72
C ALA A 65 -8.53 -6.29 12.61
N HIS A 66 -8.13 -6.16 11.35
CA HIS A 66 -8.91 -6.57 10.19
C HIS A 66 -8.16 -7.53 9.25
N VAL A 67 -7.16 -8.27 9.76
CA VAL A 67 -6.27 -9.14 8.97
C VAL A 67 -7.00 -10.07 8.00
N THR A 68 -8.16 -10.61 8.40
CA THR A 68 -8.99 -11.51 7.58
C THR A 68 -9.66 -10.82 6.39
N ARG A 69 -9.75 -9.49 6.38
CA ARG A 69 -10.26 -8.70 5.25
C ARG A 69 -9.15 -8.30 4.27
N TRP A 70 -7.91 -8.23 4.75
CA TRP A 70 -6.76 -7.72 3.99
C TRP A 70 -5.94 -8.81 3.30
N TYR A 71 -6.02 -10.07 3.74
CA TYR A 71 -5.21 -11.14 3.15
C TYR A 71 -5.45 -11.31 1.63
N HIS A 72 -6.68 -11.08 1.17
CA HIS A 72 -7.04 -11.11 -0.25
C HIS A 72 -6.40 -9.99 -1.08
N LEU A 73 -5.97 -8.90 -0.44
CA LEU A 73 -5.27 -7.78 -1.07
C LEU A 73 -3.74 -7.98 -1.02
N GLY A 74 -3.29 -9.18 -0.62
CA GLY A 74 -1.88 -9.53 -0.55
C GLY A 74 -1.16 -8.95 0.67
N LEU A 75 -1.86 -8.27 1.58
CA LEU A 75 -1.25 -7.72 2.79
C LEU A 75 -1.15 -8.81 3.86
N THR A 76 0.07 -9.25 4.15
CA THR A 76 0.35 -10.13 5.29
C THR A 76 1.51 -9.54 6.10
N GLY A 77 1.29 -9.32 7.41
CA GLY A 77 2.35 -8.92 8.34
C GLY A 77 2.97 -7.54 8.08
N ILE A 78 2.16 -6.48 8.05
CA ILE A 78 2.69 -5.10 8.03
C ILE A 78 3.23 -4.78 9.42
N HIS A 79 4.54 -4.61 9.54
CA HIS A 79 5.17 -4.17 10.79
C HIS A 79 5.48 -2.68 10.73
N LYS A 80 5.42 -2.00 11.89
CA LYS A 80 5.68 -0.56 12.01
C LYS A 80 7.06 -0.16 11.46
N SER A 81 8.10 -0.92 11.81
CA SER A 81 9.45 -0.69 11.30
C SER A 81 9.53 -0.86 9.79
N THR A 82 8.94 -1.93 9.25
CA THR A 82 8.90 -2.17 7.80
C THR A 82 8.19 -1.04 7.03
N LEU A 83 7.07 -0.54 7.54
CA LEU A 83 6.37 0.59 6.94
C LEU A 83 7.20 1.88 7.05
N SER A 84 7.84 2.11 8.20
CA SER A 84 8.75 3.26 8.40
C SER A 84 9.92 3.23 7.42
N ASP A 85 10.58 2.07 7.28
CA ASP A 85 11.72 1.90 6.37
C ASP A 85 11.30 2.09 4.92
N ALA A 86 10.13 1.56 4.53
CA ALA A 86 9.59 1.77 3.20
C ALA A 86 9.31 3.25 2.91
N ASN A 87 8.74 3.98 3.87
CA ASN A 87 8.46 5.42 3.74
C ASN A 87 9.74 6.25 3.66
N ALA A 88 10.80 5.85 4.35
CA ALA A 88 12.07 6.58 4.34
C ALA A 88 12.91 6.33 3.08
N ASN A 89 12.87 5.11 2.53
CA ASN A 89 13.84 4.68 1.52
C ASN A 89 13.31 4.64 0.09
N ARG A 90 11.99 4.60 -0.11
CA ARG A 90 11.41 4.56 -1.47
C ARG A 90 11.17 5.95 -2.01
N ALA A 91 11.48 6.11 -3.30
CA ALA A 91 11.26 7.34 -4.04
C ALA A 91 9.78 7.73 -4.00
N TYR A 92 9.49 8.93 -3.48
CA TYR A 92 8.13 9.45 -3.45
C TYR A 92 7.58 9.69 -4.86
N GLN A 93 8.45 9.87 -5.86
CA GLN A 93 8.09 10.09 -7.25
C GLN A 93 7.21 8.97 -7.83
N ILE A 94 7.27 7.75 -7.26
CA ILE A 94 6.38 6.64 -7.63
C ILE A 94 4.91 7.02 -7.39
N PHE A 95 4.61 7.64 -6.26
CA PHE A 95 3.25 8.05 -5.89
C PHE A 95 2.84 9.34 -6.61
N GLU A 96 3.81 10.22 -6.91
CA GLU A 96 3.61 11.42 -7.72
C GLU A 96 3.22 11.06 -9.17
N GLU A 97 3.94 10.14 -9.82
CA GLU A 97 3.60 9.67 -11.16
C GLU A 97 2.23 8.98 -11.20
N LEU A 98 1.91 8.17 -10.18
CA LEU A 98 0.57 7.60 -10.04
C LEU A 98 -0.51 8.69 -10.04
N PHE A 99 -0.29 9.77 -9.28
CA PHE A 99 -1.23 10.89 -9.20
C PHE A 99 -1.47 11.56 -10.55
N TYR A 100 -0.43 11.74 -11.37
CA TYR A 100 -0.57 12.32 -12.71
C TYR A 100 -1.26 11.39 -13.73
N HIS A 101 -1.42 10.11 -13.42
CA HIS A 101 -2.09 9.13 -14.27
C HIS A 101 -3.53 8.79 -13.83
N LEU A 102 -3.98 9.32 -12.69
CA LEU A 102 -5.36 9.22 -12.18
C LEU A 102 -6.28 10.25 -12.85
#